data_AF-A0A0G0WRT1-F1
#
_entry.id   AF-A0A0G0WRT1-F1
#
_cell.length_a   1.000
_cell.length_b   1.000
_cell.length_c   1.000
_cell.angle_alpha   90.00
_cell.angle_beta   90.00
_cell.angle_gamma   90.00
#
_symmetry.space_group_name_H-M   'P 1'
#
loop_
_entity.id
_entity.type
_entity.pdbx_description
1 polymer ?
#
loop_
_entity_poly.entity_id
_entity_poly.type
_entity_poly.pdbx_seq_one_letter_code
_entity_poly.pdbx_strand_id
1 'polypeptide(L)'
;MTNIQRNVTEVISVSLPKPIVKKLEKERMIRGQSRSAFIASLIDQISEEERWQRIYKKGAKTKAAFKITSEEDIDKILHET
;
A
#
# COMPACT_ATOMS: atom_id res chain seq x y z
N MET A 1 26.12 22.17 -3.58
CA MET A 1 25.21 22.51 -4.69
C MET A 1 23.99 21.62 -4.58
N THR A 2 22.84 22.17 -4.24
CA THR A 2 21.59 21.41 -4.13
C THR A 2 21.12 21.05 -5.54
N ASN A 3 21.19 19.77 -5.90
CA ASN A 3 20.68 19.28 -7.18
C ASN A 3 19.15 19.40 -7.15
N ILE A 4 18.62 20.50 -7.68
CA ILE A 4 17.18 20.68 -7.85
C ILE A 4 16.77 19.72 -8.97
N GLN A 5 16.17 18.58 -8.61
CA GLN A 5 15.63 17.62 -9.57
C GLN A 5 14.45 18.28 -10.30
N ARG A 6 14.68 18.72 -11.54
CA ARG A 6 13.68 19.44 -12.34
C ARG A 6 12.68 18.52 -13.06
N ASN A 7 12.80 17.19 -12.95
CA ASN A 7 12.00 16.20 -13.71
C ASN A 7 11.39 15.09 -12.83
N VAL A 8 10.67 15.42 -11.76
CA VAL A 8 10.05 14.41 -10.87
C VAL A 8 8.55 14.20 -11.13
N THR A 9 7.92 15.10 -11.88
CA THR A 9 6.46 15.14 -12.06
C THR A 9 6.07 15.13 -13.53
N GLU A 10 5.25 14.16 -13.92
CA GLU A 10 4.66 14.04 -15.26
C GLU A 10 3.18 14.48 -15.20
N VAL A 11 2.72 15.26 -16.18
CA VAL A 11 1.30 15.64 -16.29
C VAL A 11 0.57 14.62 -17.14
N ILE A 12 -0.44 13.98 -16.56
CA ILE A 12 -1.32 13.04 -17.26
C ILE A 12 -2.70 13.65 -17.50
N SER A 13 -3.29 13.34 -18.66
CA SER A 13 -4.70 13.67 -18.98
C SER A 13 -5.51 12.39 -18.99
N VAL A 14 -6.53 12.30 -18.12
CA VAL A 14 -7.35 11.11 -17.97
C VAL A 14 -8.84 11.45 -17.99
N SER A 15 -9.60 10.64 -18.71
CA SER A 15 -11.06 10.72 -18.74
C SER A 15 -11.65 9.69 -17.79
N LEU A 16 -12.51 10.14 -16.87
CA LEU A 16 -13.19 9.28 -15.91
C LEU A 16 -14.71 9.44 -16.02
N PRO A 17 -15.49 8.38 -15.73
CA PRO A 17 -16.94 8.50 -15.67
C PRO A 17 -17.36 9.58 -14.66
N LYS A 18 -18.38 10.38 -15.00
CA LYS A 18 -18.88 11.47 -14.14
C LYS A 18 -19.15 11.04 -12.68
N PRO A 19 -19.75 9.85 -12.40
CA PRO A 19 -19.95 9.40 -11.03
C PRO A 19 -18.64 9.20 -10.25
N ILE A 20 -17.60 8.71 -10.92
CA ILE A 20 -16.28 8.49 -10.32
C ILE A 20 -15.60 9.82 -10.01
N VAL A 21 -15.69 10.79 -10.93
CA VAL A 21 -15.17 12.14 -10.69
C VAL A 21 -15.84 12.77 -9.46
N LYS A 22 -17.17 12.67 -9.34
CA LYS A 22 -17.90 13.17 -8.15
C LYS A 22 -17.42 12.53 -6.85
N LYS A 23 -17.20 11.21 -6.86
CA LYS A 23 -16.68 10.49 -5.70
C LYS A 23 -15.26 10.95 -5.36
N LEU A 24 -14.38 11.04 -6.36
CA LEU A 24 -13.01 11.53 -6.19
C LEU A 24 -12.97 12.92 -5.56
N GLU A 25 -13.82 13.84 -6.05
CA GLU A 25 -13.90 15.20 -5.51
C GLU A 25 -14.35 15.21 -4.04
N LYS A 26 -15.35 14.42 -3.69
CA LYS A 26 -15.84 14.32 -2.31
C LYS A 26 -14.75 13.78 -1.38
N GLU A 27 -14.13 12.66 -1.73
CA GLU A 27 -13.15 11.98 -0.88
C GLU A 27 -11.87 12.80 -0.69
N ARG A 28 -11.35 13.42 -1.76
CA ARG A 28 -10.16 14.29 -1.64
C ARG A 28 -10.43 15.49 -0.75
N MET A 29 -11.64 16.06 -0.78
CA MET A 29 -12.02 17.21 0.03
C MET A 29 -12.10 16.84 1.51
N ILE A 30 -12.69 15.68 1.83
CA ILE A 30 -12.71 15.15 3.21
C ILE A 30 -11.29 14.99 3.75
N ARG A 31 -10.34 14.57 2.91
CA ARG A 31 -8.93 14.36 3.27
C ARG A 31 -8.06 15.61 3.17
N GLY A 32 -8.61 16.75 2.74
CA GLY A 32 -7.84 17.99 2.54
C GLY A 32 -6.76 17.91 1.45
N GLN A 33 -6.94 17.03 0.46
CA GLN A 33 -5.93 16.73 -0.56
C GLN A 33 -6.25 17.38 -1.92
N SER A 34 -5.17 17.70 -2.65
CA SER A 34 -5.26 18.03 -4.08
C SER A 34 -5.64 16.77 -4.88
N ARG A 35 -6.09 16.94 -6.13
CA ARG A 35 -6.43 15.82 -7.02
C ARG A 35 -5.23 14.90 -7.26
N SER A 36 -4.07 15.48 -7.57
CA SER A 36 -2.85 14.73 -7.82
C SER A 36 -2.37 13.99 -6.58
N ALA A 37 -2.40 14.62 -5.40
CA ALA A 37 -2.00 13.99 -4.15
C ALA A 37 -2.93 12.82 -3.78
N PHE A 38 -4.25 13.01 -3.96
CA PHE A 38 -5.20 11.94 -3.69
C PHE A 38 -5.03 10.76 -4.65
N ILE A 39 -4.89 11.02 -5.96
CA ILE A 39 -4.64 9.97 -6.96
C ILE A 39 -3.33 9.23 -6.66
N ALA A 40 -2.25 9.93 -6.34
CA ALA A 40 -0.98 9.30 -5.95
C ALA A 40 -1.15 8.39 -4.73
N SER A 41 -1.86 8.85 -3.68
CA SER A 41 -2.10 8.04 -2.49
C SER A 41 -2.89 6.75 -2.76
N LEU A 42 -3.80 6.77 -3.73
CA LEU A 42 -4.54 5.57 -4.13
C LEU A 42 -3.63 4.56 -4.85
N ILE A 43 -2.68 5.04 -5.66
CA ILE A 43 -1.70 4.19 -6.34
C ILE A 43 -0.73 3.57 -5.32
N ASP A 44 -0.27 4.36 -4.35
CA ASP A 44 0.59 3.88 -3.27
C ASP A 44 -0.13 2.80 -2.43
N GLN A 45 -1.43 3.00 -2.15
CA GLN A 45 -2.24 2.03 -1.43
C GLN A 45 -2.34 0.68 -2.15
N ILE A 46 -2.45 0.67 -3.48
CA ILE A 46 -2.45 -0.57 -4.28
C ILE A 46 -1.11 -1.29 -4.12
N SER A 47 0.00 -0.55 -4.17
CA SER A 47 1.35 -1.11 -4.01
C SER A 47 1.55 -1.73 -2.62
N GLU A 48 1.04 -1.06 -1.58
CA GLU A 48 1.08 -1.57 -0.21
C GLU A 48 0.18 -2.79 -0.01
N GLU A 49 -0.99 -2.84 -0.62
CA GLU A 49 -1.88 -4.01 -0.58
C GLU A 49 -1.21 -5.23 -1.23
N GLU A 50 -0.56 -5.06 -2.38
CA GLU A 50 0.23 -6.12 -2.99
C GLU A 50 1.37 -6.61 -2.08
N ARG A 51 2.06 -5.67 -1.43
CA ARG A 51 3.14 -5.98 -0.48
C ARG A 51 2.61 -6.80 0.69
N TRP A 52 1.49 -6.38 1.28
CA TRP A 52 0.83 -7.10 2.38
C TRP A 52 0.36 -8.49 1.96
N GLN A 53 -0.22 -8.64 0.77
CA GLN A 53 -0.61 -9.94 0.23
C GLN A 53 0.59 -10.89 0.09
N ARG A 54 1.76 -10.38 -0.33
CA ARG A 54 3.00 -11.19 -0.39
C ARG A 54 3.48 -11.59 1.00
N ILE A 55 3.50 -10.67 1.96
CA ILE A 55 3.90 -10.95 3.35
C ILE A 55 2.96 -12.01 3.95
N TYR A 56 1.65 -11.84 3.78
CA TYR A 56 0.66 -12.78 4.26
C TYR A 56 0.85 -14.19 3.67
N LYS A 57 1.03 -14.30 2.35
CA LYS A 57 1.32 -15.59 1.69
C LYS A 57 2.60 -16.23 2.20
N LYS A 58 3.65 -15.43 2.43
CA LYS A 58 4.92 -15.91 2.99
C LYS A 58 4.71 -16.42 4.42
N GLY A 59 4.03 -15.65 5.27
CA GLY A 59 3.68 -16.03 6.64
C GLY A 59 2.85 -17.32 6.69
N ALA A 60 1.85 -17.47 5.82
CA ALA A 60 1.04 -18.68 5.74
C ALA A 60 1.86 -19.92 5.32
N LYS A 61 2.77 -19.78 4.35
CA LYS A 61 3.69 -20.85 3.96
C LYS A 61 4.64 -21.23 5.09
N THR A 62 5.22 -20.25 5.78
CA THR A 62 6.10 -20.47 6.92
C THR A 62 5.35 -21.15 8.07
N LYS A 63 4.14 -20.69 8.40
CA LYS A 63 3.27 -21.33 9.40
C LYS A 63 3.06 -22.81 9.08
N ALA A 64 2.74 -23.14 7.83
CA ALA A 64 2.55 -24.53 7.40
C ALA A 64 3.84 -25.36 7.48
N ALA A 65 4.98 -24.81 7.02
CA ALA A 65 6.26 -25.49 7.04
C ALA A 65 6.76 -25.80 8.46
N PHE A 66 6.57 -24.85 9.38
CA PHE A 66 6.97 -24.99 10.78
C PHE A 66 5.87 -25.57 11.68
N LYS A 67 4.71 -25.95 11.10
CA LYS A 67 3.53 -26.45 11.82
C LYS A 67 3.12 -25.58 13.02
N ILE A 68 3.30 -24.26 12.90
CA ILE A 68 2.98 -23.32 13.96
C ILE A 68 1.45 -23.29 14.11
N THR A 69 0.94 -23.72 15.26
CA THR A 69 -0.50 -23.79 15.54
C THR A 69 -0.94 -22.80 16.62
N SER A 70 -0.04 -22.46 17.55
CA SER A 70 -0.25 -21.44 18.58
C SER A 70 0.89 -20.42 18.64
N GLU A 71 0.69 -19.35 19.42
CA GLU A 71 1.76 -18.38 19.69
C GLU A 71 2.91 -18.98 20.51
N GLU A 72 2.65 -20.01 21.31
CA GLU A 72 3.68 -20.72 22.09
C GLU A 72 4.66 -21.50 21.18
N ASP A 73 4.19 -21.96 20.01
CA ASP A 73 5.08 -22.58 19.01
C ASP A 73 6.07 -21.56 18.42
N ILE A 74 5.69 -20.28 18.39
CA ILE A 74 6.58 -19.19 17.94
C ILE A 74 7.61 -18.88 19.02
N ASP A 75 7.19 -18.87 20.28
CA ASP A 75 8.05 -18.58 21.43
C ASP A 75 9.15 -19.64 21.60
N LYS A 76 8.82 -20.92 21.38
CA LYS A 76 9.81 -22.01 21.31
C LYS A 76 10.85 -21.79 20.21
N ILE A 77 10.44 -21.38 19.01
CA ILE A 77 11.37 -21.08 17.90
C ILE A 77 12.30 -19.90 18.24
N LEU A 78 11.82 -18.92 19.00
CA LEU A 78 12.59 -17.72 19.35
C LEU A 78 13.54 -17.92 20.52
N HIS A 79 13.26 -18.88 21.41
CA HIS A 79 13.96 -19.02 22.69
C HIS A 79 14.68 -20.37 22.87
N GLU A 80 14.44 -21.36 22.02
CA GLU A 80 15.29 -22.55 21.93
C GLU A 80 16.41 -22.32 20.91
N THR A 81 17.58 -21.91 21.42
CA THR A 81 18.88 -22.04 20.74
C THR A 81 19.77 -22.95 21.56
#